data_AF-A0A5J4WMV3-F1
#
_entry.id   AF-A0A5J4WMV3-F1
#
_cell.length_a   1.000
_cell.length_b   1.000
_cell.length_c   1.000
_cell.angle_alpha   90.00
_cell.angle_beta   90.00
_cell.angle_gamma   90.00
#
_symmetry.space_group_name_H-M   'P 1'
#
loop_
_entity.id
_entity.type
_entity.pdbx_description
1 polymer ?
#
loop_
_entity_poly.entity_id
_entity_poly.type
_entity_poly.pdbx_seq_one_letter_code
_entity_poly.pdbx_strand_id
1 'polypeptide(L)'
;MQYLRDTNLNQIKRFHIGALHQIAFHGSDSHRRILADNGAIQIFIKLLDSNQDEIIGPSVSNILSILREGAQRTPATATHPYWEAIETSNGLKKLWNRAVLCVGRLFRSLAVPKRYKECIQVVKELTLDNNDWMANAAVITVGNLAVSQENHEEILKDDFISKVIELLKHRSEELVGNAVHILFQFADRGTQETRELVKSQTPIKTIETITLGSYGNNSKNAKALLALLIRDGAEKTKKE
;
A
#
# COMPACT_ATOMS: atom_id res chain seq x y z
N MET A 1 -13.87 17.91 -16.63
CA MET A 1 -12.67 17.12 -16.98
C MET A 1 -12.15 17.41 -18.39
N GLN A 2 -13.01 17.68 -19.39
CA GLN A 2 -12.60 17.99 -20.77
C GLN A 2 -11.51 19.09 -20.85
N TYR A 3 -11.67 20.20 -20.13
CA TYR A 3 -10.65 21.25 -20.06
C TYR A 3 -9.24 20.71 -19.73
N LEU A 4 -9.09 19.84 -18.72
CA LEU A 4 -7.77 19.31 -18.36
C LEU A 4 -7.20 18.34 -19.41
N ARG A 5 -8.06 17.71 -20.21
CA ARG A 5 -7.65 16.83 -21.31
C ARG A 5 -7.04 17.63 -22.45
N ASP A 6 -7.64 18.77 -22.78
CA ASP A 6 -7.27 19.55 -23.97
C ASP A 6 -6.24 20.64 -23.67
N THR A 7 -6.21 21.16 -22.44
CA THR A 7 -5.33 22.26 -22.05
C THR A 7 -3.86 21.82 -21.98
N ASN A 8 -2.97 22.70 -22.43
CA ASN A 8 -1.52 22.54 -22.31
C ASN A 8 -1.10 22.55 -20.83
N LEU A 9 -0.21 21.65 -20.43
CA LEU A 9 0.24 21.49 -19.05
C LEU A 9 0.73 22.79 -18.41
N ASN A 10 1.43 23.64 -19.17
CA ASN A 10 1.97 24.90 -18.66
C ASN A 10 0.90 25.92 -18.27
N GLN A 11 -0.33 25.75 -18.76
CA GLN A 11 -1.48 26.60 -18.43
C GLN A 11 -2.31 26.04 -17.27
N ILE A 12 -2.07 24.80 -16.86
CA ILE A 12 -2.80 24.18 -15.76
C ILE A 12 -2.22 24.67 -14.43
N LYS A 13 -3.08 25.33 -13.64
CA LYS A 13 -2.80 25.83 -12.30
C LYS A 13 -3.55 25.00 -11.26
N ARG A 14 -3.11 25.07 -10.00
CA ARG A 14 -3.68 24.31 -8.88
C ARG A 14 -5.21 24.40 -8.78
N PHE A 15 -5.80 25.57 -9.01
CA PHE A 15 -7.26 25.73 -8.92
C PHE A 15 -8.02 25.00 -10.03
N HIS A 16 -7.40 24.73 -11.20
CA HIS A 16 -8.04 23.93 -12.25
C HIS A 16 -8.21 22.46 -11.84
N ILE A 17 -7.37 21.95 -10.94
CA ILE A 17 -7.42 20.57 -10.45
C ILE A 17 -8.08 20.44 -9.08
N GLY A 18 -8.41 21.58 -8.43
CA GLY A 18 -8.90 21.63 -7.05
C GLY A 18 -10.16 20.80 -6.82
N ALA A 19 -11.16 20.93 -7.69
CA ALA A 19 -12.40 20.16 -7.59
C ALA A 19 -12.15 18.64 -7.70
N LEU A 20 -11.30 18.22 -8.65
CA LEU A 20 -10.94 16.80 -8.79
C LEU A 20 -10.19 16.28 -7.56
N HIS A 21 -9.31 17.09 -6.99
CA HIS A 21 -8.60 16.74 -5.77
C HIS A 21 -9.55 16.56 -4.58
N GLN A 22 -10.51 17.48 -4.40
CA GLN A 22 -11.51 17.35 -3.35
C GLN A 22 -12.30 16.04 -3.47
N ILE A 23 -12.76 15.70 -4.69
CA ILE A 23 -13.55 14.49 -4.92
C ILE A 23 -12.69 13.23 -4.78
N ALA A 24 -11.48 13.20 -5.35
CA ALA A 24 -10.63 12.00 -5.33
C ALA A 24 -10.05 11.71 -3.94
N PHE A 25 -9.55 12.76 -3.27
CA PHE A 25 -8.82 12.63 -2.02
C PHE A 25 -9.72 12.65 -0.79
N HIS A 26 -10.71 13.56 -0.75
CA HIS A 26 -11.60 13.72 0.39
C HIS A 26 -12.98 13.09 0.20
N GLY A 27 -13.32 12.64 -1.02
CA GLY A 27 -14.59 11.98 -1.30
C GLY A 27 -14.71 10.56 -0.73
N SER A 28 -15.86 9.94 -0.94
CA SER A 28 -16.14 8.55 -0.62
C SER A 28 -15.51 7.59 -1.65
N ASP A 29 -15.58 6.29 -1.39
CA ASP A 29 -15.16 5.27 -2.37
C ASP A 29 -16.01 5.32 -3.65
N SER A 30 -17.30 5.61 -3.55
CA SER A 30 -18.16 5.80 -4.72
C SER A 30 -17.71 6.99 -5.58
N HIS A 31 -17.35 8.12 -4.96
CA HIS A 31 -16.81 9.28 -5.68
C HIS A 31 -15.50 8.95 -6.41
N ARG A 32 -14.57 8.26 -5.75
CA ARG A 32 -13.31 7.83 -6.35
C ARG A 32 -13.52 6.93 -7.57
N ARG A 33 -14.45 5.99 -7.48
CA ARG A 33 -14.78 5.10 -8.59
C ARG A 33 -15.39 5.85 -9.76
N ILE A 34 -16.39 6.70 -9.50
CA ILE A 34 -17.03 7.50 -10.56
C ILE A 34 -15.96 8.35 -11.27
N LEU A 35 -15.02 8.95 -10.55
CA LEU A 35 -13.90 9.66 -11.16
C LEU A 35 -13.04 8.74 -12.05
N ALA A 36 -12.66 7.57 -11.54
CA ALA A 36 -11.85 6.61 -12.29
C ALA A 36 -12.56 6.17 -13.58
N ASP A 37 -13.84 5.81 -13.50
CA ASP A 37 -14.68 5.39 -14.63
C ASP A 37 -14.84 6.51 -15.67
N ASN A 38 -14.77 7.77 -15.24
CA ASN A 38 -14.80 8.95 -16.13
C ASN A 38 -13.41 9.40 -16.61
N GLY A 39 -12.38 8.55 -16.47
CA GLY A 39 -11.05 8.76 -17.02
C GLY A 39 -10.18 9.74 -16.23
N ALA A 40 -10.45 9.94 -14.93
CA ALA A 40 -9.63 10.81 -14.10
C ALA A 40 -8.20 10.28 -13.91
N ILE A 41 -8.00 8.96 -13.93
CA ILE A 41 -6.67 8.35 -13.81
C ILE A 41 -5.76 8.84 -14.93
N GLN A 42 -6.22 8.81 -16.18
CA GLN A 42 -5.46 9.26 -17.35
C GLN A 42 -5.14 10.76 -17.27
N ILE A 43 -6.08 11.56 -16.74
CA ILE A 43 -5.84 12.98 -16.48
C ILE A 43 -4.73 13.15 -15.45
N PHE A 44 -4.77 12.47 -14.31
CA PHE A 44 -3.73 12.58 -13.29
C PHE A 44 -2.38 12.07 -13.80
N ILE A 45 -2.35 11.00 -14.62
CA ILE A 45 -1.14 10.51 -15.28
C ILE A 45 -0.57 11.55 -16.26
N LYS A 46 -1.42 12.24 -17.04
CA LYS A 46 -0.99 13.37 -17.89
C LYS A 46 -0.36 14.49 -17.05
N LEU A 47 -0.96 14.82 -15.90
CA LEU A 47 -0.49 15.89 -15.02
C LEU A 47 0.89 15.62 -14.39
N LEU A 48 1.36 14.36 -14.35
CA LEU A 48 2.71 14.02 -13.89
C LEU A 48 3.83 14.51 -14.83
N ASP A 49 3.49 14.89 -16.06
CA ASP A 49 4.43 15.52 -17.01
C ASP A 49 4.60 17.03 -16.73
N SER A 50 3.89 17.57 -15.74
CA SER A 50 4.08 18.96 -15.29
C SER A 50 5.44 19.13 -14.60
N ASN A 51 5.94 20.37 -14.58
CA ASN A 51 7.10 20.78 -13.78
C ASN A 51 6.70 21.51 -12.49
N GLN A 52 5.39 21.59 -12.21
CA GLN A 52 4.83 22.29 -11.04
C GLN A 52 4.48 21.28 -9.95
N ASP A 53 5.17 21.33 -8.81
CA ASP A 53 4.92 20.42 -7.68
C ASP A 53 3.50 20.57 -7.11
N GLU A 54 2.92 21.76 -7.19
CA GLU A 54 1.52 22.03 -6.83
C GLU A 54 0.49 21.32 -7.74
N ILE A 55 0.94 20.77 -8.87
CA ILE A 55 0.16 19.93 -9.78
C ILE A 55 0.51 18.45 -9.57
N ILE A 56 1.81 18.13 -9.50
CA ILE A 56 2.30 16.75 -9.39
C ILE A 56 1.84 16.13 -8.07
N GLY A 57 2.10 16.78 -6.94
CA GLY A 57 1.79 16.25 -5.60
C GLY A 57 0.32 15.85 -5.45
N PRO A 58 -0.64 16.76 -5.69
CA PRO A 58 -2.06 16.41 -5.64
C PRO A 58 -2.45 15.30 -6.63
N SER A 59 -1.85 15.26 -7.82
CA SER A 59 -2.13 14.21 -8.81
C SER A 59 -1.67 12.84 -8.31
N VAL A 60 -0.49 12.75 -7.70
CA VAL A 60 0.01 11.52 -7.06
C VAL A 60 -0.92 11.07 -5.94
N SER A 61 -1.29 11.97 -5.02
CA SER A 61 -2.20 11.67 -3.92
C SER A 61 -3.57 11.19 -4.40
N ASN A 62 -4.09 11.79 -5.48
CA ASN A 62 -5.37 11.37 -6.07
C ASN A 62 -5.28 9.97 -6.68
N ILE A 63 -4.20 9.67 -7.41
CA ILE A 63 -3.96 8.32 -7.96
C ILE A 63 -3.87 7.30 -6.82
N LEU A 64 -3.09 7.59 -5.76
CA LEU A 64 -2.98 6.71 -4.61
C LEU A 64 -4.34 6.41 -3.97
N SER A 65 -5.17 7.44 -3.78
CA SER A 65 -6.51 7.29 -3.20
C SER A 65 -7.42 6.44 -4.09
N ILE A 66 -7.37 6.63 -5.41
CA ILE A 66 -8.13 5.80 -6.38
C ILE A 66 -7.62 4.35 -6.36
N LEU A 67 -6.31 4.12 -6.38
CA LEU A 67 -5.74 2.78 -6.30
C LEU A 67 -6.13 2.06 -5.01
N ARG A 68 -6.14 2.76 -3.86
CA ARG A 68 -6.59 2.19 -2.58
C ARG A 68 -8.03 1.67 -2.67
N GLU A 69 -8.93 2.48 -3.22
CA GLU A 69 -10.33 2.11 -3.39
C GLU A 69 -10.48 0.87 -4.29
N GLY A 70 -9.76 0.84 -5.41
CA GLY A 70 -9.81 -0.30 -6.33
C GLY A 70 -9.29 -1.59 -5.67
N ALA A 71 -8.21 -1.48 -4.90
CA ALA A 71 -7.65 -2.59 -4.16
C ALA A 71 -8.64 -3.14 -3.11
N GLN A 72 -9.34 -2.29 -2.37
CA GLN A 72 -10.25 -2.72 -1.30
C GLN A 72 -11.44 -3.58 -1.77
N ARG A 73 -11.75 -3.57 -3.07
CA ARG A 73 -12.93 -4.25 -3.63
C ARG A 73 -12.63 -5.47 -4.47
N THR A 74 -11.36 -5.71 -4.73
CA THR A 74 -10.92 -6.84 -5.53
C THR A 74 -10.15 -7.79 -4.63
N PRO A 75 -10.20 -9.11 -4.89
CA PRO A 75 -9.43 -10.08 -4.13
C PRO A 75 -7.96 -9.66 -4.04
N ALA A 76 -7.31 -9.85 -2.88
CA ALA A 76 -5.95 -9.39 -2.67
C ALA A 76 -4.96 -9.93 -3.71
N THR A 77 -5.21 -11.12 -4.26
CA THR A 77 -4.40 -11.82 -5.27
C THR A 77 -4.76 -11.47 -6.72
N ALA A 78 -5.77 -10.66 -6.94
CA ALA A 78 -6.16 -10.22 -8.28
C ALA A 78 -5.31 -9.02 -8.72
N THR A 79 -5.00 -8.98 -10.02
CA THR A 79 -4.43 -7.80 -10.68
C THR A 79 -5.24 -6.55 -10.35
N HIS A 80 -4.56 -5.42 -10.22
CA HIS A 80 -5.20 -4.17 -9.84
C HIS A 80 -6.30 -3.78 -10.87
N PRO A 81 -7.52 -3.43 -10.45
CA PRO A 81 -8.64 -3.17 -11.38
C PRO A 81 -8.41 -1.98 -12.32
N TYR A 82 -7.55 -1.04 -11.92
CA TYR A 82 -7.18 0.12 -12.74
C TYR A 82 -5.87 -0.07 -13.53
N TRP A 83 -5.36 -1.30 -13.64
CA TRP A 83 -4.12 -1.58 -14.38
C TRP A 83 -4.20 -1.09 -15.83
N GLU A 84 -5.22 -1.54 -16.57
CA GLU A 84 -5.42 -1.16 -17.98
C GLU A 84 -5.59 0.36 -18.14
N ALA A 85 -6.36 1.00 -17.26
CA ALA A 85 -6.56 2.44 -17.28
C ALA A 85 -5.23 3.23 -17.19
N ILE A 86 -4.27 2.74 -16.40
CA ILE A 86 -2.95 3.33 -16.25
C ILE A 86 -2.07 3.05 -17.48
N GLU A 87 -2.07 1.82 -17.98
CA GLU A 87 -1.26 1.42 -19.14
C GLU A 87 -1.64 2.17 -20.41
N THR A 88 -2.92 2.45 -20.64
CA THR A 88 -3.41 3.22 -21.81
C THR A 88 -2.77 4.62 -21.93
N SER A 89 -2.19 5.16 -20.86
CA SER A 89 -1.48 6.45 -20.85
C SER A 89 0.04 6.34 -20.66
N ASN A 90 0.62 5.16 -20.92
CA ASN A 90 2.02 4.83 -20.59
C ASN A 90 2.31 5.13 -19.10
N GLY A 91 1.31 4.87 -18.25
CA GLY A 91 1.26 5.38 -16.89
C GLY A 91 2.29 4.75 -15.99
N LEU A 92 2.60 3.45 -16.12
CA LEU A 92 3.59 2.79 -15.28
C LEU A 92 4.98 3.44 -15.41
N LYS A 93 5.40 3.82 -16.62
CA LYS A 93 6.67 4.55 -16.83
C LYS A 93 6.66 5.92 -16.13
N LYS A 94 5.55 6.65 -16.21
CA LYS A 94 5.42 7.98 -15.58
C LYS A 94 5.39 7.88 -14.06
N LEU A 95 4.64 6.91 -13.53
CA LEU A 95 4.56 6.64 -12.10
C LEU A 95 5.91 6.22 -11.53
N TRP A 96 6.68 5.42 -12.25
CA TRP A 96 8.02 5.04 -11.80
C TRP A 96 8.92 6.26 -11.54
N ASN A 97 8.87 7.25 -12.43
CA ASN A 97 9.72 8.43 -12.32
C ASN A 97 9.28 9.43 -11.24
N ARG A 98 8.00 9.43 -10.86
CA ARG A 98 7.39 10.53 -10.07
C ARG A 98 6.55 10.09 -8.87
N ALA A 99 6.20 8.81 -8.76
CA ALA A 99 5.14 8.32 -7.88
C ALA A 99 5.32 6.83 -7.52
N VAL A 100 6.47 6.49 -6.91
CA VAL A 100 6.87 5.11 -6.59
C VAL A 100 5.83 4.33 -5.78
N LEU A 101 5.12 4.99 -4.84
CA LEU A 101 4.04 4.36 -4.08
C LEU A 101 2.90 3.84 -4.98
N CYS A 102 2.58 4.55 -6.07
CA CYS A 102 1.57 4.10 -7.03
C CYS A 102 2.03 2.84 -7.77
N VAL A 103 3.32 2.75 -8.11
CA VAL A 103 3.92 1.57 -8.72
C VAL A 103 3.78 0.37 -7.79
N GLY A 104 4.15 0.51 -6.52
CA GLY A 104 3.99 -0.56 -5.53
C GLY A 104 2.53 -1.01 -5.36
N ARG A 105 1.58 -0.06 -5.37
CA ARG A 105 0.13 -0.40 -5.28
C ARG A 105 -0.39 -1.10 -6.54
N LEU A 106 0.15 -0.80 -7.71
CA LEU A 106 -0.19 -1.50 -8.94
C LEU A 106 0.29 -2.95 -8.92
N PHE A 107 1.52 -3.18 -8.45
CA PHE A 107 2.08 -4.52 -8.27
C PHE A 107 1.56 -5.26 -7.02
N ARG A 108 0.43 -4.83 -6.44
CA ARG A 108 -0.22 -5.57 -5.35
C ARG A 108 -0.33 -7.04 -5.74
N SER A 109 0.17 -7.94 -4.88
CA SER A 109 0.18 -9.39 -5.06
C SER A 109 0.95 -9.96 -6.24
N LEU A 110 1.65 -9.12 -7.00
CA LEU A 110 2.50 -9.53 -8.10
C LEU A 110 3.96 -9.44 -7.69
N ALA A 111 4.79 -10.34 -8.21
CA ALA A 111 6.22 -10.16 -8.14
C ALA A 111 6.61 -8.86 -8.85
N VAL A 112 7.36 -8.00 -8.17
CA VAL A 112 7.84 -6.75 -8.77
C VAL A 112 8.93 -7.08 -9.79
N PRO A 113 8.77 -6.73 -11.08
CA PRO A 113 9.77 -7.02 -12.09
C PRO A 113 11.10 -6.32 -11.79
N LYS A 114 12.22 -6.92 -12.25
CA LYS A 114 13.59 -6.41 -12.03
C LYS A 114 13.73 -4.90 -12.28
N ARG A 115 13.10 -4.39 -13.36
CA ARG A 115 13.13 -2.97 -13.74
C ARG A 115 12.58 -2.00 -12.68
N TYR A 116 11.68 -2.48 -11.84
CA TYR A 116 11.00 -1.68 -10.81
C TYR A 116 11.34 -2.18 -9.40
N LYS A 117 12.33 -3.07 -9.25
CA LYS A 117 12.60 -3.75 -7.99
C LYS A 117 13.06 -2.77 -6.90
N GLU A 118 13.76 -1.69 -7.27
CA GLU A 118 14.15 -0.63 -6.35
C GLU A 118 12.93 0.09 -5.73
N CYS A 119 11.73 -0.04 -6.32
CA CYS A 119 10.48 0.39 -5.69
C CYS A 119 10.34 -0.15 -4.27
N ILE A 120 10.71 -1.41 -4.03
CA ILE A 120 10.55 -2.04 -2.73
C ILE A 120 11.38 -1.31 -1.67
N GLN A 121 12.64 -1.01 -1.98
CA GLN A 121 13.52 -0.31 -1.06
C GLN A 121 13.02 1.09 -0.72
N VAL A 122 12.64 1.88 -1.73
CA VAL A 122 12.12 3.23 -1.49
C VAL A 122 10.84 3.20 -0.66
N VAL A 123 9.93 2.27 -0.93
CA VAL A 123 8.68 2.14 -0.17
C VAL A 123 8.96 1.74 1.29
N LYS A 124 9.93 0.87 1.56
CA LYS A 124 10.36 0.50 2.92
C LYS A 124 10.87 1.72 3.70
N GLU A 125 11.70 2.54 3.08
CA GLU A 125 12.25 3.74 3.74
C GLU A 125 11.14 4.73 4.11
N LEU A 126 10.16 4.90 3.24
CA LEU A 126 8.99 5.77 3.47
C LEU A 126 8.09 5.29 4.62
N THR A 127 8.18 4.04 5.10
CA THR A 127 7.38 3.61 6.26
C THR A 127 7.80 4.31 7.56
N LEU A 128 8.98 4.93 7.58
CA LEU A 128 9.54 5.66 8.72
C LEU A 128 9.45 7.19 8.53
N ASP A 129 8.67 7.66 7.54
CA ASP A 129 8.50 9.08 7.28
C ASP A 129 7.81 9.78 8.48
N ASN A 130 8.26 10.99 8.82
CA ASN A 130 7.69 11.79 9.89
C ASN A 130 6.25 12.26 9.59
N ASN A 131 5.85 12.23 8.31
CA ASN A 131 4.51 12.49 7.87
C ASN A 131 3.67 11.21 7.98
N ASP A 132 2.74 11.17 8.95
CA ASP A 132 1.84 10.04 9.21
C ASP A 132 1.08 9.57 7.95
N TRP A 133 0.71 10.49 7.04
CA TRP A 133 0.03 10.11 5.78
C TRP A 133 0.99 9.38 4.82
N MET A 134 2.22 9.87 4.69
CA MET A 134 3.24 9.24 3.84
C MET A 134 3.62 7.86 4.39
N ALA A 135 3.89 7.77 5.70
CA ALA A 135 4.18 6.52 6.38
C ALA A 135 3.03 5.52 6.21
N ASN A 136 1.78 5.94 6.41
CA ASN A 136 0.62 5.07 6.18
C ASN A 136 0.54 4.60 4.73
N ALA A 137 0.73 5.51 3.77
CA ALA A 137 0.67 5.17 2.37
C ALA A 137 1.74 4.12 1.99
N ALA A 138 2.94 4.24 2.57
CA ALA A 138 4.05 3.31 2.41
C ALA A 138 3.77 1.95 3.07
N VAL A 139 3.33 1.90 4.33
CA VAL A 139 3.02 0.65 5.05
C VAL A 139 1.92 -0.14 4.32
N ILE A 140 0.85 0.52 3.86
CA ILE A 140 -0.18 -0.12 3.02
C ILE A 140 0.44 -0.71 1.74
N THR A 141 1.37 0.02 1.12
CA THR A 141 2.01 -0.40 -0.13
C THR A 141 2.92 -1.61 0.11
N VAL A 142 3.69 -1.65 1.20
CA VAL A 142 4.46 -2.84 1.59
C VAL A 142 3.53 -4.03 1.84
N GLY A 143 2.43 -3.84 2.57
CA GLY A 143 1.44 -4.90 2.82
C GLY A 143 0.88 -5.50 1.52
N ASN A 144 0.57 -4.65 0.54
CA ASN A 144 0.13 -5.06 -0.80
C ASN A 144 1.20 -5.86 -1.56
N LEU A 145 2.47 -5.46 -1.48
CA LEU A 145 3.58 -6.14 -2.12
C LEU A 145 3.90 -7.48 -1.43
N ALA A 146 3.77 -7.55 -0.11
CA ALA A 146 3.97 -8.74 0.71
C ALA A 146 2.92 -9.84 0.47
N VAL A 147 1.85 -9.56 -0.27
CA VAL A 147 0.91 -10.61 -0.71
C VAL A 147 1.60 -11.63 -1.64
N SER A 148 2.64 -11.22 -2.37
CA SER A 148 3.48 -12.11 -3.18
C SER A 148 4.72 -12.56 -2.40
N GLN A 149 4.89 -13.87 -2.24
CA GLN A 149 6.07 -14.47 -1.59
C GLN A 149 7.37 -14.11 -2.31
N GLU A 150 7.34 -13.94 -3.64
CA GLU A 150 8.51 -13.54 -4.46
C GLU A 150 9.06 -12.15 -4.14
N ASN A 151 8.29 -11.33 -3.42
CA ASN A 151 8.75 -10.03 -2.93
C ASN A 151 9.39 -10.10 -1.54
N HIS A 152 9.19 -11.18 -0.78
CA HIS A 152 9.58 -11.26 0.64
C HIS A 152 11.08 -11.10 0.83
N GLU A 153 11.90 -11.77 0.03
CA GLU A 153 13.37 -11.67 0.14
C GLU A 153 13.84 -10.21 0.10
N GLU A 154 13.35 -9.42 -0.86
CA GLU A 154 13.72 -8.01 -0.99
C GLU A 154 13.12 -7.14 0.13
N ILE A 155 11.86 -7.41 0.51
CA ILE A 155 11.21 -6.64 1.57
C ILE A 155 11.92 -6.83 2.91
N LEU A 156 12.35 -8.06 3.22
CA LEU A 156 12.89 -8.45 4.51
C LEU A 156 14.35 -8.03 4.76
N LYS A 157 15.06 -7.55 3.74
CA LYS A 157 16.41 -6.97 3.88
C LYS A 157 16.43 -5.82 4.89
N ASP A 158 17.61 -5.54 5.44
CA ASP A 158 17.88 -4.40 6.35
C ASP A 158 17.02 -4.41 7.62
N ASP A 159 16.81 -5.62 8.15
CA ASP A 159 16.07 -5.89 9.39
C ASP A 159 14.67 -5.26 9.41
N PHE A 160 13.96 -5.40 8.28
CA PHE A 160 12.70 -4.70 8.08
C PHE A 160 11.59 -5.16 9.04
N ILE A 161 11.61 -6.42 9.51
CA ILE A 161 10.63 -6.90 10.50
C ILE A 161 10.73 -6.10 11.80
N SER A 162 11.93 -5.86 12.32
CA SER A 162 12.12 -5.02 13.52
C SER A 162 11.51 -3.63 13.34
N LYS A 163 11.69 -3.01 12.16
CA LYS A 163 11.08 -1.72 11.82
C LYS A 163 9.55 -1.78 11.84
N VAL A 164 8.96 -2.85 11.30
CA VAL A 164 7.50 -3.06 11.34
C VAL A 164 7.00 -3.28 12.77
N ILE A 165 7.76 -3.98 13.62
CA ILE A 165 7.42 -4.18 15.03
C ILE A 165 7.43 -2.86 15.80
N GLU A 166 8.37 -1.95 15.52
CA GLU A 166 8.37 -0.62 16.14
C GLU A 166 7.11 0.19 15.79
N LEU A 167 6.56 0.02 14.57
CA LEU A 167 5.30 0.66 14.19
C LEU A 167 4.09 0.18 15.02
N LEU A 168 4.17 -0.99 15.68
CA LEU A 168 3.10 -1.47 16.57
C LEU A 168 2.93 -0.59 17.82
N LYS A 169 3.93 0.23 18.16
CA LYS A 169 3.91 1.17 19.29
C LYS A 169 3.41 2.56 18.89
N HIS A 170 3.05 2.76 17.62
CA HIS A 170 2.67 4.07 17.12
C HIS A 170 1.31 4.53 17.65
N ARG A 171 1.13 5.85 17.84
CA ARG A 171 -0.14 6.43 18.32
C ARG A 171 -1.32 6.30 17.34
N SER A 172 -1.01 6.11 16.06
CA SER A 172 -2.02 6.00 14.99
C SER A 172 -2.48 4.55 14.87
N GLU A 173 -3.75 4.30 15.21
CA GLU A 173 -4.37 2.98 15.10
C GLU A 173 -4.36 2.43 13.67
N GLU A 174 -4.41 3.32 12.67
CA GLU A 174 -4.30 2.95 11.25
C GLU A 174 -2.91 2.39 10.94
N LEU A 175 -1.85 3.07 11.39
CA LEU A 175 -0.47 2.60 11.20
C LEU A 175 -0.23 1.27 11.89
N VAL A 176 -0.68 1.12 13.15
CA VAL A 176 -0.57 -0.13 13.91
C VAL A 176 -1.28 -1.26 13.17
N GLY A 177 -2.50 -1.02 12.69
CA GLY A 177 -3.26 -2.02 11.95
C GLY A 177 -2.62 -2.43 10.63
N ASN A 178 -2.04 -1.47 9.90
CA ASN A 178 -1.32 -1.73 8.66
C ASN A 178 0.00 -2.48 8.91
N ALA A 179 0.69 -2.21 10.02
CA ALA A 179 1.88 -2.95 10.44
C ALA A 179 1.53 -4.41 10.79
N VAL A 180 0.45 -4.64 11.53
CA VAL A 180 -0.10 -5.99 11.79
C VAL A 180 -0.44 -6.70 10.48
N HIS A 181 -1.00 -6.00 9.50
CA HIS A 181 -1.29 -6.58 8.19
C HIS A 181 -0.02 -7.08 7.48
N ILE A 182 1.08 -6.32 7.51
CA ILE A 182 2.37 -6.76 6.95
C ILE A 182 2.85 -8.05 7.64
N LEU A 183 2.87 -8.07 8.98
CA LEU A 183 3.29 -9.25 9.75
C LEU A 183 2.41 -10.47 9.43
N PHE A 184 1.10 -10.26 9.28
CA PHE A 184 0.17 -11.29 8.84
C PHE A 184 0.54 -11.85 7.47
N GLN A 185 0.85 -11.00 6.47
CA GLN A 185 1.23 -11.49 5.14
C GLN A 185 2.46 -12.39 5.17
N PHE A 186 3.48 -12.01 5.96
CA PHE A 186 4.67 -12.83 6.11
C PHE A 186 4.39 -14.15 6.85
N ALA A 187 3.56 -14.13 7.90
CA ALA A 187 3.18 -15.35 8.63
C ALA A 187 2.31 -16.31 7.79
N ASP A 188 1.39 -15.78 6.97
CA ASP A 188 0.45 -16.56 6.17
C ASP A 188 1.10 -17.11 4.90
N ARG A 189 1.90 -16.27 4.22
CA ARG A 189 2.40 -16.52 2.86
C ARG A 189 3.89 -16.68 2.75
N GLY A 190 4.64 -16.44 3.82
CA GLY A 190 6.09 -16.56 3.81
C GLY A 190 6.59 -17.98 3.57
N THR A 191 7.88 -18.09 3.24
CA THR A 191 8.63 -19.36 3.32
C THR A 191 8.66 -19.83 4.78
N GLN A 192 9.08 -21.07 5.03
CA GLN A 192 9.23 -21.55 6.41
C GLN A 192 10.15 -20.62 7.23
N GLU A 193 11.29 -20.22 6.66
CA GLU A 193 12.23 -19.29 7.31
C GLU A 193 11.57 -17.94 7.62
N THR A 194 10.79 -17.40 6.69
CA THR A 194 10.06 -16.13 6.87
C THR A 194 9.05 -16.25 8.02
N ARG A 195 8.32 -17.37 8.09
CA ARG A 195 7.33 -17.62 9.16
C ARG A 195 8.00 -17.76 10.53
N GLU A 196 9.10 -18.51 10.59
CA GLU A 196 9.90 -18.67 11.82
C GLU A 196 10.49 -17.33 12.28
N LEU A 197 10.95 -16.50 11.34
CA LEU A 197 11.47 -15.17 11.62
C LEU A 197 10.37 -14.27 12.21
N VAL A 198 9.19 -14.18 11.57
CA VAL A 198 8.05 -13.42 12.09
C VAL A 198 7.65 -13.92 13.47
N LYS A 199 7.59 -15.23 13.66
CA LYS A 199 7.20 -15.86 14.92
C LYS A 199 8.16 -15.57 16.06
N SER A 200 9.46 -15.62 15.79
CA SER A 200 10.49 -15.37 16.80
C SER A 200 10.60 -13.90 17.20
N GLN A 201 10.35 -12.97 16.28
CA GLN A 201 10.49 -11.53 16.55
C GLN A 201 9.17 -10.86 17.02
N THR A 202 8.01 -11.32 16.56
CA THR A 202 6.74 -10.62 16.82
C THR A 202 6.31 -10.78 18.29
N PRO A 203 6.14 -9.68 19.05
CA PRO A 203 5.75 -9.77 20.45
C PRO A 203 4.29 -10.22 20.62
N ILE A 204 4.07 -11.48 21.00
CA ILE A 204 2.73 -12.09 21.13
C ILE A 204 1.80 -11.25 22.02
N LYS A 205 2.27 -10.80 23.19
CA LYS A 205 1.47 -9.97 24.12
C LYS A 205 0.99 -8.65 23.51
N THR A 206 1.80 -8.04 22.64
CA THR A 206 1.42 -6.82 21.92
C THR A 206 0.29 -7.13 20.94
N ILE A 207 0.40 -8.24 20.19
CA ILE A 207 -0.65 -8.67 19.26
C ILE A 207 -1.94 -9.01 20.03
N GLU A 208 -1.86 -9.72 21.16
CA GLU A 208 -3.01 -9.99 22.04
C GLU A 208 -3.73 -8.70 22.45
N THR A 209 -2.97 -7.70 22.90
CA THR A 209 -3.53 -6.39 23.28
C THR A 209 -4.24 -5.72 22.11
N ILE A 210 -3.64 -5.75 20.91
CA ILE A 210 -4.25 -5.21 19.69
C ILE A 210 -5.53 -5.99 19.32
N THR A 211 -5.60 -7.31 19.55
CA THR A 211 -6.84 -8.06 19.25
C THR A 211 -8.03 -7.64 20.11
N LEU A 212 -7.77 -7.18 21.35
CA LEU A 212 -8.77 -6.80 22.35
C LEU A 212 -9.22 -5.34 22.21
N GLY A 213 -8.44 -4.48 21.55
CA GLY A 213 -8.78 -3.07 21.34
C GLY A 213 -9.82 -2.84 20.23
N SER A 214 -10.25 -1.57 20.08
CA SER A 214 -11.26 -1.12 19.11
C SER A 214 -10.76 -0.96 17.67
N TYR A 215 -9.78 -1.75 17.23
CA TYR A 215 -9.06 -1.55 15.96
C TYR A 215 -9.82 -1.96 14.68
N GLY A 216 -11.16 -1.99 14.67
CA GLY A 216 -11.97 -2.26 13.48
C GLY A 216 -11.55 -3.52 12.67
N ASN A 217 -11.41 -3.40 11.34
CA ASN A 217 -10.93 -4.48 10.46
C ASN A 217 -9.52 -4.98 10.82
N ASN A 218 -8.70 -4.16 11.49
CA ASN A 218 -7.35 -4.54 11.90
C ASN A 218 -7.37 -5.59 13.02
N SER A 219 -8.47 -5.67 13.80
CA SER A 219 -8.68 -6.75 14.78
C SER A 219 -8.78 -8.12 14.10
N LYS A 220 -9.32 -8.22 12.87
CA LYS A 220 -9.36 -9.49 12.13
C LYS A 220 -7.96 -9.96 11.73
N ASN A 221 -7.14 -9.07 11.18
CA ASN A 221 -5.75 -9.38 10.83
C ASN A 221 -4.93 -9.72 12.08
N ALA A 222 -5.13 -8.99 13.18
CA ALA A 222 -4.46 -9.27 14.45
C ALA A 222 -4.82 -10.66 15.00
N LYS A 223 -6.10 -11.05 14.94
CA LYS A 223 -6.56 -12.38 15.36
C LYS A 223 -6.00 -13.49 14.47
N ALA A 224 -5.99 -13.28 13.15
CA ALA A 224 -5.42 -14.22 12.20
C ALA A 224 -3.90 -14.39 12.41
N LEU A 225 -3.17 -13.29 12.59
CA LEU A 225 -1.75 -13.30 12.93
C LEU A 225 -1.51 -14.05 14.25
N LEU A 226 -2.25 -13.71 15.31
CA LEU A 226 -2.11 -14.36 16.62
C LEU A 226 -2.30 -15.88 16.52
N ALA A 227 -3.30 -16.33 15.77
CA ALA A 227 -3.54 -17.74 15.54
C ALA A 227 -2.36 -18.44 14.86
N LEU A 228 -1.69 -17.78 13.91
CA LEU A 228 -0.49 -18.31 13.24
C LEU A 228 0.73 -18.33 14.17
N LEU A 229 0.91 -17.31 15.02
CA LEU A 229 2.03 -17.23 15.95
C LEU A 229 2.00 -18.31 17.04
N ILE A 230 0.81 -18.75 17.45
CA ILE A 230 0.62 -19.71 18.55
C ILE A 230 0.57 -21.17 18.05
N ARG A 231 0.40 -21.43 16.75
CA ARG A 231 -0.08 -22.73 16.24
C ARG A 231 0.85 -23.95 16.42
N ASP A 232 2.11 -23.80 16.83
CA ASP A 232 3.01 -24.97 16.97
C ASP A 232 3.16 -25.53 18.41
N GLY A 233 2.30 -25.11 19.34
CA GLY A 233 2.20 -25.76 20.66
C GLY A 233 1.47 -27.11 20.67
N ALA A 234 0.68 -27.40 19.62
CA ALA A 234 -0.23 -28.56 19.61
C ALA A 234 0.25 -29.75 18.76
N GLU A 235 1.29 -29.60 17.94
CA GLU A 235 1.84 -30.70 17.14
C GLU A 235 2.95 -31.47 17.87
N LYS A 236 3.56 -30.88 18.91
CA LYS A 236 4.56 -31.56 19.76
C LYS A 236 3.96 -32.48 20.84
N THR A 237 2.65 -32.40 21.09
CA THR A 237 1.93 -33.23 22.08
C THR A 237 1.21 -34.45 21.47
N LYS A 238 1.39 -34.72 20.17
CA LYS A 238 0.85 -35.92 19.49
C LYS A 238 1.90 -36.95 19.05
N LYS A 239 3.14 -36.81 19.55
CA LYS A 239 4.20 -37.79 19.39
C LYS A 239 4.79 -38.12 20.76
N GLU A 240 3.99 -38.75 21.60
CA GLU A 240 4.43 -39.62 22.69
C GLU A 240 3.88 -41.02 22.45
#